data_AF-A0A928SRF6-F1
#
_entry.id   AF-A0A928SRF6-F1
#
_cell.length_a   1.000
_cell.length_b   1.000
_cell.length_c   1.000
_cell.angle_alpha   90.00
_cell.angle_beta   90.00
_cell.angle_gamma   90.00
#
_symmetry.space_group_name_H-M   'P 1'
#
loop_
_entity.id
_entity.type
_entity.pdbx_description
1 polymer ?
#
loop_
_entity_poly.entity_id
_entity_poly.type
_entity_poly.pdbx_seq_one_letter_code
_entity_poly.pdbx_strand_id
1 'polypeptide(L)'
;MNELAVNVLVNVRGKDVPLDQVRDAAIVKAFRQLADDVGKKLARVSCPTHKKGPTQVRLVVDKSGNADLRYESCCLALRDAVGKQLG
;
A
#
# COMPACT_ATOMS: atom_id res chain seq x y z
N MET A 1 -5.46 17.96 1.54
CA MET A 1 -5.87 16.64 1.00
C MET A 1 -5.18 15.59 1.87
N ASN A 2 -5.93 14.77 2.61
CA ASN A 2 -5.33 13.73 3.46
C ASN A 2 -4.86 12.58 2.56
N GLU A 3 -3.58 12.25 2.61
CA GLU A 3 -3.00 11.08 1.93
C GLU A 3 -2.42 10.15 3.00
N LEU A 4 -2.70 8.85 2.89
CA LEU A 4 -2.08 7.87 3.76
C LEU A 4 -0.69 7.54 3.21
N ALA A 5 0.34 7.68 4.04
CA ALA A 5 1.68 7.28 3.70
C ALA A 5 1.72 5.76 3.43
N VAL A 6 2.12 5.38 2.22
CA VAL A 6 2.27 3.99 1.79
C VAL A 6 3.76 3.69 1.65
N ASN A 7 4.26 2.78 2.48
CA ASN A 7 5.66 2.35 2.41
C ASN A 7 5.82 1.29 1.34
N VAL A 8 6.54 1.59 0.27
CA VAL A 8 6.80 0.61 -0.78
C VAL A 8 8.04 -0.23 -0.46
N LEU A 9 7.86 -1.53 -0.51
CA LEU A 9 8.90 -2.55 -0.40
C LEU A 9 8.96 -3.33 -1.71
N VAL A 10 10.16 -3.67 -2.15
CA VAL A 10 10.38 -4.51 -3.33
C VAL A 10 10.97 -5.84 -2.85
N ASN A 11 10.34 -6.95 -3.22
CA ASN A 11 10.89 -8.27 -2.90
C ASN A 11 11.99 -8.62 -3.92
N VAL A 12 13.23 -8.63 -3.45
CA VAL A 12 14.41 -9.00 -4.22
C VAL A 12 14.97 -10.29 -3.63
N ARG A 13 14.86 -11.39 -4.38
CA ARG A 13 15.38 -12.72 -3.98
C ARG A 13 14.90 -13.17 -2.58
N GLY A 14 13.63 -12.93 -2.27
CA GLY A 14 13.03 -13.33 -0.99
C GLY A 14 13.28 -12.35 0.16
N LYS A 15 13.86 -11.17 -0.11
CA LYS A 15 14.04 -10.11 0.88
C LYS A 15 13.27 -8.86 0.47
N ASP A 16 12.51 -8.30 1.38
CA ASP A 16 11.81 -7.03 1.18
C ASP A 16 12.79 -5.87 1.40
N VAL A 17 13.06 -5.09 0.36
CA VAL A 17 13.93 -3.90 0.43
C VAL A 17 13.11 -2.63 0.24
N PRO A 18 13.42 -1.54 0.97
CA PRO A 18 12.78 -0.25 0.73
C PRO A 18 12.98 0.24 -0.70
N LEU A 19 11.96 0.91 -1.25
CA LEU A 19 12.03 1.46 -2.61
C LEU A 19 13.21 2.42 -2.82
N ASP A 20 13.64 3.15 -1.78
CA ASP A 20 14.78 4.06 -1.86
C ASP A 20 16.14 3.36 -2.09
N GLN A 21 16.18 2.02 -1.96
CA GLN A 21 17.36 1.22 -2.29
C GLN A 21 17.36 0.72 -3.76
N VAL A 22 16.30 0.99 -4.51
CA VAL A 22 16.20 0.65 -5.93
C VAL A 22 16.94 1.71 -6.76
N ARG A 23 17.85 1.24 -7.63
CA ARG A 23 18.73 2.13 -8.42
C ARG A 23 18.08 2.65 -9.71
N ASP A 24 17.10 1.93 -10.24
CA ASP A 24 16.44 2.32 -11.48
C ASP A 24 15.40 3.42 -11.22
N ALA A 25 15.66 4.62 -11.74
CA ALA A 25 14.82 5.78 -11.52
C ALA A 25 13.42 5.66 -12.16
N ALA A 26 13.29 4.93 -13.27
CA ALA A 26 11.99 4.73 -13.92
C ALA A 26 11.10 3.80 -13.07
N ILE A 27 11.70 2.74 -12.52
CA ILE A 27 11.01 1.82 -11.59
C ILE A 27 10.61 2.56 -10.30
N VAL A 28 11.53 3.34 -9.71
CA VAL A 28 11.23 4.14 -8.51
C VAL A 28 10.08 5.09 -8.74
N LYS A 29 10.08 5.82 -9.87
CA LYS A 29 8.99 6.75 -10.21
C LYS A 29 7.65 6.03 -10.35
N ALA A 30 7.62 4.90 -11.07
CA ALA A 30 6.39 4.13 -11.27
C ALA A 30 5.82 3.61 -9.94
N PHE A 31 6.68 3.09 -9.06
CA PHE A 31 6.25 2.56 -7.76
C PHE A 31 5.86 3.64 -6.76
N ARG A 32 6.49 4.82 -6.80
CA ARG A 32 6.01 5.98 -6.02
C ARG A 32 4.63 6.42 -6.49
N GLN A 33 4.40 6.53 -7.81
CA GLN A 33 3.09 6.88 -8.34
C GLN A 33 2.02 5.88 -7.91
N LEU A 34 2.33 4.58 -7.96
CA LEU A 34 1.45 3.52 -7.48
C LEU A 34 1.14 3.67 -5.98
N ALA A 35 2.16 3.99 -5.16
CA ALA A 35 2.00 4.21 -3.73
C ALA A 35 1.06 5.39 -3.44
N ASP A 36 1.23 6.51 -4.14
CA ASP A 36 0.38 7.69 -4.01
C ASP A 36 -1.07 7.37 -4.39
N ASP A 37 -1.27 6.64 -5.49
CA ASP A 37 -2.61 6.28 -5.95
C ASP A 37 -3.32 5.34 -4.96
N VAL A 38 -2.60 4.37 -4.39
CA VAL A 38 -3.10 3.53 -3.31
C VAL A 38 -3.38 4.35 -2.05
N GLY A 39 -2.46 5.24 -1.65
CA GLY A 39 -2.60 6.11 -0.49
C GLY A 39 -3.84 7.01 -0.59
N LYS A 40 -4.11 7.59 -1.76
CA LYS A 40 -5.31 8.39 -2.04
C LYS A 40 -6.60 7.58 -1.98
N LYS A 41 -6.59 6.33 -2.46
CA LYS A 41 -7.73 5.42 -2.36
C LYS A 41 -8.00 5.06 -0.90
N LEU A 42 -6.97 4.64 -0.17
CA LEU A 42 -7.09 4.21 1.23
C LEU A 42 -7.43 5.36 2.18
N ALA A 43 -6.99 6.59 1.91
CA ALA A 43 -7.31 7.76 2.72
C ALA A 43 -8.82 8.07 2.76
N ARG A 44 -9.59 7.55 1.81
CA ARG A 44 -11.06 7.67 1.75
C ARG A 44 -11.77 6.51 2.44
N VAL A 45 -11.05 5.46 2.82
CA VAL A 45 -11.60 4.28 3.47
C VAL A 45 -11.60 4.47 4.98
N SER A 46 -12.77 4.28 5.58
CA SER A 46 -12.91 4.20 7.03
C SER A 46 -13.72 2.96 7.40
N CYS A 47 -13.35 2.35 8.52
CA CYS A 47 -14.11 1.27 9.10
C CYS A 47 -15.52 1.76 9.46
N PRO A 48 -16.61 1.11 9.00
CA PRO A 48 -17.96 1.56 9.30
C PRO A 48 -18.26 1.50 10.81
N THR A 49 -17.66 0.55 11.53
CA THR A 49 -17.89 0.28 12.96
C THR A 49 -17.11 1.21 13.88
N HIS A 50 -15.81 1.40 13.62
CA HIS A 50 -14.92 2.13 14.53
C HIS A 50 -14.46 3.50 14.00
N LYS A 51 -14.84 3.86 12.76
CA LYS A 51 -14.42 5.08 12.05
C LYS A 51 -12.91 5.26 11.92
N LYS A 52 -12.13 4.17 12.07
CA LYS A 52 -10.68 4.14 11.87
C LYS A 52 -10.33 3.73 10.44
N GLY A 53 -9.34 4.39 9.84
CA GLY A 53 -8.74 3.99 8.56
C GLY A 53 -7.64 2.92 8.74
N PRO A 54 -7.11 2.38 7.63
CA PRO A 54 -5.95 1.48 7.68
C PRO A 54 -4.70 2.24 8.12
N THR A 55 -3.84 1.58 8.92
CA THR A 55 -2.56 2.14 9.40
C THR A 55 -1.38 1.26 8.99
N GLN A 56 -0.17 1.80 9.08
CA GLN A 56 1.07 1.09 8.72
C GLN A 56 1.02 0.43 7.33
N VAL A 57 0.54 1.19 6.34
CA VAL A 57 0.33 0.67 4.99
C VAL A 57 1.68 0.38 4.33
N ARG A 58 1.82 -0.83 3.80
CA ARG A 58 2.99 -1.33 3.09
C ARG A 58 2.57 -1.98 1.78
N LEU A 59 3.23 -1.65 0.69
CA LEU A 59 3.01 -2.28 -0.62
C LEU A 59 4.26 -3.07 -0.98
N VAL A 60 4.15 -4.40 -1.05
CA VAL A 60 5.26 -5.30 -1.41
C VAL A 60 5.12 -5.68 -2.87
N VAL A 61 6.07 -5.26 -3.71
CA VAL A 61 6.07 -5.60 -5.14
C VAL A 61 7.13 -6.66 -5.41
N ASP A 62 6.76 -7.75 -6.08
CA ASP A 62 7.70 -8.80 -6.46
C ASP A 62 8.28 -8.60 -7.88
N LYS A 63 9.28 -9.42 -8.22
CA LYS A 63 9.94 -9.41 -9.54
C LYS A 63 9.01 -9.76 -10.71
N SER A 64 7.87 -10.39 -10.43
CA SER A 64 6.84 -10.75 -11.41
C SER A 64 5.85 -9.61 -11.63
N GLY A 65 6.00 -8.49 -10.91
CA GLY A 65 5.09 -7.34 -10.96
C GLY A 65 3.84 -7.53 -10.12
N ASN A 66 3.75 -8.59 -9.30
CA ASN A 66 2.64 -8.73 -8.37
C ASN A 66 2.84 -7.78 -7.19
N ALA A 67 1.76 -7.17 -6.74
CA ALA A 67 1.77 -6.27 -5.59
C ALA A 67 0.88 -6.82 -4.47
N ASP A 68 1.44 -6.94 -3.28
CA ASP A 68 0.78 -7.37 -2.05
C ASP A 68 0.64 -6.17 -1.10
N LEU A 69 -0.60 -5.78 -0.79
CA LEU A 69 -0.89 -4.69 0.13
C LEU A 69 -1.07 -5.21 1.55
N ARG A 70 -0.24 -4.71 2.47
CA ARG A 70 -0.29 -5.03 3.89
C ARG A 70 -0.60 -3.78 4.70
N TYR A 71 -1.44 -3.92 5.71
CA TYR A 71 -1.80 -2.82 6.61
C TYR A 71 -2.35 -3.39 7.92
N GLU A 72 -2.30 -2.59 8.97
CA GLU A 72 -3.00 -2.88 10.20
C GLU A 72 -4.49 -2.58 10.03
N SER A 73 -5.31 -3.56 10.41
CA SER A 73 -6.76 -3.45 10.37
C SER A 73 -7.34 -3.52 11.78
N CYS A 74 -8.28 -2.64 12.08
CA CYS A 74 -8.99 -2.66 13.36
C CYS A 74 -10.01 -3.81 13.48
N CYS A 75 -10.51 -4.36 12.37
CA CYS A 75 -11.48 -5.47 12.34
C CYS A 75 -11.69 -6.01 10.91
N LEU A 76 -12.50 -7.05 10.75
CA LEU A 76 -12.87 -7.62 9.44
C LEU A 76 -13.60 -6.60 8.54
N ALA A 77 -14.51 -5.79 9.09
CA ALA A 77 -15.26 -4.80 8.30
C ALA A 77 -14.37 -3.77 7.59
N LEU A 78 -13.23 -3.41 8.19
CA LEU A 78 -12.24 -2.56 7.52
C LEU A 78 -11.52 -3.32 6.40
N ARG A 79 -11.22 -4.61 6.58
CA ARG A 79 -10.63 -5.43 5.52
C ARG A 79 -11.55 -5.50 4.31
N ASP A 80 -12.85 -5.71 4.54
CA ASP A 80 -13.85 -5.75 3.49
C ASP A 80 -14.01 -4.39 2.79
N ALA A 81 -13.99 -3.29 3.55
CA ALA A 81 -14.07 -1.93 3.00
C ALA A 81 -12.86 -1.60 2.12
N VAL A 82 -11.65 -1.98 2.56
CA VAL A 82 -10.43 -1.81 1.77
C VAL A 82 -10.46 -2.67 0.50
N GLY A 83 -10.86 -3.94 0.59
CA GLY A 83 -11.00 -4.82 -0.57
C GLY A 83 -11.93 -4.21 -1.63
N LYS A 84 -13.13 -3.76 -1.23
CA LYS A 84 -14.08 -3.09 -2.14
C LYS A 84 -13.52 -1.83 -2.81
N GLN A 85 -12.62 -1.10 -2.14
CA GLN A 85 -12.04 0.13 -2.67
C GLN A 85 -10.93 -0.15 -3.70
N LEU A 86 -10.23 -1.28 -3.58
CA LEU A 86 -9.07 -1.60 -4.41
C LEU A 86 -9.41 -2.51 -5.59
N GLY A 87 -10.55 -3.21 -5.56
CA GLY A 87 -11.01 -4.14 -6.60
C GLY A 87 -10.69 -5.58 -6.25
#